data_AF-A0A969UAC9-F1
#
_entry.id   AF-A0A969UAC9-F1
#
_cell.length_a   1.000
_cell.length_b   1.000
_cell.length_c   1.000
_cell.angle_alpha   90.00
_cell.angle_beta   90.00
_cell.angle_gamma   90.00
#
_symmetry.space_group_name_H-M   'P 1'
#
loop_
_entity.id
_entity.type
_entity.pdbx_description
1 polymer ?
#
loop_
_entity_poly.entity_id
_entity_poly.type
_entity_poly.pdbx_seq_one_letter_code
_entity_poly.pdbx_strand_id
1 'polypeptide(L)'
;MDFLTTFEGVEEVDKALLTTKDKFLVRVALYSLRSLKKIAQESGQAIEDIAPQQVLAWVEQDESISPGVEDKEAFQMFFTQLVMSSLKPLQKIATDEESGAIANLTTAQVIQWFEKDAKLRLEQSGNPGS
;
A
#
# COMPACT_ATOMS: atom_id res chain seq x y z
N MET A 1 15.90 10.85 -4.25
CA MET A 1 15.14 9.68 -3.76
C MET A 1 14.05 10.20 -2.89
N ASP A 2 12.77 10.02 -3.28
CA ASP A 2 11.74 9.79 -2.26
C ASP A 2 10.40 9.38 -2.88
N PHE A 3 10.43 8.27 -3.62
CA PHE A 3 9.21 7.63 -4.12
C PHE A 3 8.24 7.28 -3.00
N LEU A 4 8.65 7.25 -1.72
CA LEU A 4 7.76 6.95 -0.58
C LEU A 4 7.30 8.17 0.25
N THR A 5 7.81 9.38 0.00
CA THR A 5 7.52 10.55 0.87
C THR A 5 6.86 11.72 0.13
N THR A 6 6.53 11.58 -1.15
CA THR A 6 5.88 12.63 -1.96
C THR A 6 4.49 12.22 -2.45
N PHE A 7 3.65 11.65 -1.58
CA PHE A 7 2.26 11.31 -1.90
C PHE A 7 1.26 11.98 -0.95
N GLU A 8 0.02 12.08 -1.42
CA GLU A 8 -1.10 12.56 -0.61
C GLU A 8 -1.35 11.59 0.55
N GLY A 9 -1.20 12.07 1.79
CA GLY A 9 -1.27 11.22 2.98
C GLY A 9 0.01 11.17 3.82
N VAL A 10 1.15 11.68 3.34
CA VAL A 10 2.44 11.60 4.08
C VAL A 10 2.35 12.31 5.42
N GLU A 11 1.77 13.52 5.44
CA GLU A 11 1.63 14.31 6.65
C GLU A 11 0.69 13.62 7.65
N GLU A 12 -0.37 12.99 7.16
CA GLU A 12 -1.32 12.21 7.95
C GLU A 12 -0.66 10.95 8.53
N VAL A 13 0.16 10.25 7.76
CA VAL A 13 0.96 9.10 8.24
C VAL A 13 1.99 9.53 9.29
N ASP A 14 2.60 10.70 9.10
CA ASP A 14 3.57 11.24 10.05
C ASP A 14 2.91 11.67 11.37
N LYS A 15 1.70 12.22 11.30
CA LYS A 15 0.88 12.57 12.47
C LYS A 15 0.25 11.35 13.17
N ALA A 16 0.06 10.24 12.45
CA ALA A 16 -0.54 9.02 13.00
C ALA A 16 0.26 8.47 14.19
N LEU A 17 -0.45 7.94 15.18
CA LEU A 17 0.15 7.35 16.38
C LEU A 17 0.61 5.91 16.11
N LEU A 18 1.54 5.79 15.17
CA LEU A 18 2.04 4.53 14.64
C LEU A 18 3.54 4.37 14.90
N THR A 19 4.00 3.13 15.05
CA THR A 19 5.44 2.86 15.10
C THR A 19 6.10 3.17 13.75
N THR A 20 7.42 3.36 13.73
CA THR A 20 8.17 3.56 12.46
C THR A 20 7.90 2.43 11.46
N LYS A 21 7.78 1.20 11.95
CA LYS A 21 7.46 0.02 11.14
C LYS A 21 6.06 0.12 10.55
N ASP A 22 5.06 0.49 11.36
CA ASP A 22 3.68 0.61 10.88
C ASP A 22 3.55 1.77 9.89
N LYS A 23 4.19 2.92 10.14
CA LYS A 23 4.24 4.04 9.18
C LYS A 23 4.84 3.61 7.84
N PHE A 24 5.88 2.79 7.85
CA PHE A 24 6.43 2.22 6.61
C PHE A 24 5.42 1.34 5.88
N LEU A 25 4.73 0.43 6.59
CA LEU A 25 3.71 -0.44 6.00
C LEU A 25 2.52 0.35 5.43
N VAL A 26 2.11 1.42 6.11
CA VAL A 26 1.05 2.32 5.62
C VAL A 26 1.48 2.99 4.31
N ARG A 27 2.71 3.53 4.25
CA ARG A 27 3.24 4.11 3.01
C ARG A 27 3.23 3.07 1.89
N VAL A 28 3.75 1.87 2.13
CA VAL A 28 3.73 0.78 1.16
C VAL A 28 2.30 0.49 0.67
N ALA A 29 1.34 0.34 1.58
CA ALA A 29 -0.06 0.07 1.22
C ALA A 29 -0.67 1.19 0.36
N LEU A 30 -0.41 2.45 0.70
CA LEU A 30 -0.91 3.61 -0.03
C LEU A 30 -0.29 3.75 -1.43
N TYR A 31 1.01 3.47 -1.57
CA TYR A 31 1.67 3.43 -2.88
C TYR A 31 1.15 2.30 -3.76
N SER A 32 1.00 1.11 -3.19
CA SER A 32 0.44 -0.03 -3.89
C SER A 32 -1.00 0.26 -4.33
N LEU A 33 -1.83 0.83 -3.46
CA LEU A 33 -3.20 1.22 -3.78
C LEU A 33 -3.25 2.22 -4.95
N ARG A 34 -2.41 3.26 -4.92
CA ARG A 34 -2.33 4.26 -6.00
C ARG A 34 -1.92 3.61 -7.33
N SER A 35 -0.93 2.72 -7.30
CA SER A 35 -0.43 2.03 -8.49
C SER A 35 -1.50 1.10 -9.08
N LEU A 36 -2.14 0.31 -8.22
CA LEU A 36 -3.23 -0.60 -8.61
C LEU A 36 -4.43 0.16 -9.18
N LYS A 37 -4.81 1.31 -8.60
CA LYS A 37 -5.89 2.16 -9.15
C LYS A 37 -5.57 2.67 -10.55
N LYS A 38 -4.34 3.11 -10.81
CA LYS A 38 -3.91 3.53 -12.15
C LYS A 38 -3.96 2.37 -13.14
N ILE A 39 -3.41 1.22 -12.78
CA ILE A 39 -3.40 0.03 -13.64
C ILE A 39 -4.84 -0.42 -13.95
N ALA A 40 -5.72 -0.46 -12.95
CA ALA A 40 -7.14 -0.78 -13.14
C ALA A 40 -7.85 0.21 -14.08
N GLN A 41 -7.55 1.51 -13.94
CA GLN A 41 -8.13 2.54 -14.80
C GLN A 41 -7.66 2.41 -16.26
N GLU A 42 -6.39 2.06 -16.48
CA GLU A 42 -5.80 1.88 -17.81
C GLU A 42 -6.22 0.56 -18.48
N SER A 43 -6.33 -0.53 -17.71
CA SER A 43 -6.70 -1.86 -18.22
C SER A 43 -8.22 -2.09 -18.29
N GLY A 44 -9.01 -1.31 -17.56
CA GLY A 44 -10.45 -1.49 -17.40
C GLY A 44 -10.82 -2.71 -16.54
N GLN A 45 -9.88 -3.28 -15.78
CA GLN A 45 -10.10 -4.44 -14.92
C GLN A 45 -10.31 -4.04 -13.46
N ALA A 46 -10.93 -4.94 -12.68
CA ALA A 46 -10.97 -4.79 -11.23
C ALA A 46 -9.54 -4.90 -10.64
N ILE A 47 -9.29 -4.23 -9.51
CA ILE A 47 -7.97 -4.27 -8.86
C ILE A 47 -7.58 -5.69 -8.46
N GLU A 48 -8.57 -6.47 -8.06
CA GLU A 48 -8.46 -7.86 -7.64
C GLU A 48 -8.02 -8.79 -8.79
N ASP A 49 -8.26 -8.39 -10.04
CA ASP A 49 -7.91 -9.15 -11.24
C ASP A 49 -6.56 -8.73 -11.86
N ILE A 50 -5.88 -7.74 -11.27
CA ILE A 50 -4.57 -7.28 -11.76
C ILE A 50 -3.53 -8.38 -11.55
N ALA A 51 -2.93 -8.82 -12.65
CA ALA A 51 -1.86 -9.81 -12.63
C ALA A 51 -0.48 -9.17 -12.35
N PRO A 52 0.48 -9.90 -11.74
CA PRO A 52 1.84 -9.40 -11.52
C PRO A 52 2.51 -8.87 -12.79
N GLN A 53 2.24 -9.49 -13.94
CA GLN A 53 2.82 -9.08 -15.23
C GLN A 53 2.34 -7.69 -15.66
N GLN A 54 1.12 -7.31 -15.29
CA GLN A 54 0.57 -5.98 -15.61
C GLN A 54 1.19 -4.91 -14.72
N VAL A 55 1.44 -5.23 -13.44
CA VAL A 55 2.20 -4.36 -12.55
C VAL A 55 3.61 -4.16 -13.08
N LEU A 56 4.29 -5.24 -13.46
CA LEU A 56 5.63 -5.18 -14.04
C LEU A 56 5.67 -4.29 -15.30
N ALA A 57 4.78 -4.54 -16.25
CA ALA A 57 4.69 -3.76 -17.49
C ALA A 57 4.39 -2.27 -17.22
N TRP A 58 3.56 -1.95 -16.24
CA TRP A 58 3.28 -0.58 -15.84
C TRP A 58 4.50 0.11 -15.23
N VAL A 59 5.26 -0.58 -14.37
CA VAL A 59 6.49 -0.06 -13.75
C VAL A 59 7.61 0.11 -14.79
N GLU A 60 7.65 -0.72 -15.82
CA GLU A 60 8.57 -0.58 -16.95
C GLU A 60 8.32 0.72 -17.73
N GLN A 61 7.05 1.12 -17.85
CA GLN A 61 6.62 2.29 -18.61
C GLN A 61 6.65 3.59 -17.78
N ASP A 62 6.46 3.52 -16.46
CA ASP A 62 6.47 4.70 -15.59
C ASP A 62 7.90 5.03 -15.11
N GLU A 63 8.59 5.88 -15.87
CA GLU A 63 9.95 6.36 -15.56
C GLU A 63 10.06 7.12 -14.23
N SER A 64 8.93 7.57 -13.64
CA SER A 64 8.93 8.30 -12.38
C SER A 64 9.19 7.41 -11.15
N ILE A 65 9.08 6.09 -11.30
CA ILE A 65 9.17 5.12 -10.20
C ILE A 65 10.63 4.72 -9.91
N SER A 66 11.53 4.85 -10.89
CA SER A 66 12.93 4.38 -10.79
C SER A 66 14.04 5.44 -10.95
N PRO A 67 13.86 6.75 -10.68
CA PRO A 67 14.91 7.73 -10.93
C PRO A 67 16.13 7.50 -10.00
N GLY A 68 17.24 7.06 -10.60
CA GLY A 68 18.53 6.89 -9.92
C GLY A 68 18.76 5.51 -9.30
N VAL A 69 18.05 4.47 -9.72
CA VAL A 69 18.36 3.09 -9.34
C VAL A 69 19.36 2.48 -10.33
N GLU A 70 20.49 1.94 -9.83
CA GLU A 70 21.53 1.32 -10.67
C GLU A 70 21.05 0.04 -11.37
N ASP A 71 20.25 -0.78 -10.66
CA ASP A 71 19.66 -2.01 -11.19
C ASP A 71 18.13 -1.85 -11.34
N LYS A 72 17.73 -1.34 -12.51
CA LYS A 72 16.32 -1.06 -12.84
C LYS A 72 15.48 -2.35 -12.85
N GLU A 73 16.03 -3.46 -13.33
CA GLU A 73 15.34 -4.74 -13.46
C GLU A 73 15.06 -5.37 -12.09
N ALA A 74 16.05 -5.37 -11.20
CA ALA A 74 15.87 -5.83 -9.82
C ALA A 74 14.83 -4.98 -9.09
N PHE A 75 14.86 -3.66 -9.30
CA PHE A 75 13.86 -2.76 -8.71
C PHE A 75 12.45 -3.00 -9.24
N GLN A 76 12.28 -3.20 -10.54
CA GLN A 76 10.99 -3.52 -11.15
C GLN A 76 10.39 -4.80 -10.56
N MET A 77 11.22 -5.83 -10.40
CA MET A 77 10.80 -7.09 -9.77
C MET A 77 10.44 -6.91 -8.30
N PHE A 78 11.30 -6.22 -7.54
CA PHE A 78 11.05 -5.90 -6.13
C PHE A 78 9.74 -5.12 -5.95
N PHE A 79 9.55 -4.06 -6.74
CA PHE A 79 8.37 -3.23 -6.67
C PHE A 79 7.10 -4.00 -7.04
N THR A 80 7.17 -4.83 -8.08
CA THR A 80 6.07 -5.72 -8.47
C THR A 80 5.67 -6.62 -7.29
N GLN A 81 6.64 -7.27 -6.65
CA GLN A 81 6.39 -8.10 -5.47
C GLN A 81 5.81 -7.31 -4.31
N LEU A 82 6.26 -6.08 -4.09
CA LEU A 82 5.78 -5.18 -3.04
C LEU A 82 4.29 -4.83 -3.25
N VAL A 83 3.91 -4.46 -4.47
CA VAL A 83 2.53 -4.15 -4.84
C VAL A 83 1.64 -5.37 -4.69
N MET A 84 2.05 -6.52 -5.23
CA MET A 84 1.26 -7.76 -5.13
C MET A 84 1.10 -8.21 -3.67
N SER A 85 2.15 -8.05 -2.85
CA SER A 85 2.08 -8.38 -1.42
C SER A 85 1.11 -7.49 -0.65
N SER A 86 0.79 -6.30 -1.17
CA SER A 86 -0.13 -5.35 -0.56
C SER A 86 -1.60 -5.67 -0.83
N LEU A 87 -1.92 -6.53 -1.81
CA LEU A 87 -3.32 -6.86 -2.16
C LEU A 87 -4.08 -7.47 -0.99
N LYS A 88 -3.51 -8.45 -0.28
CA LYS A 88 -4.16 -9.10 0.86
C LYS A 88 -4.48 -8.09 1.99
N PRO A 89 -3.52 -7.27 2.46
CA PRO A 89 -3.82 -6.19 3.38
C PRO A 89 -4.90 -5.22 2.88
N LEU A 90 -4.80 -4.76 1.64
CA LEU A 90 -5.78 -3.81 1.06
C LEU A 90 -7.19 -4.41 1.00
N GLN A 91 -7.31 -5.70 0.65
CA GLN A 91 -8.60 -6.38 0.64
C GLN A 91 -9.20 -6.50 2.04
N LYS A 92 -8.37 -6.77 3.05
CA LYS A 92 -8.80 -6.78 4.45
C LYS A 92 -9.29 -5.39 4.89
N ILE A 93 -8.53 -4.34 4.57
CA ILE A 93 -8.91 -2.95 4.87
C ILE A 93 -10.24 -2.60 4.19
N ALA A 94 -10.41 -2.95 2.91
CA ALA A 94 -11.65 -2.68 2.17
C ALA A 94 -12.87 -3.38 2.80
N THR A 95 -12.67 -4.55 3.40
CA THR A 95 -13.70 -5.29 4.12
C THR A 95 -14.01 -4.62 5.46
N ASP A 96 -12.99 -4.35 6.28
CA ASP A 96 -13.14 -3.83 7.65
C ASP A 96 -13.64 -2.37 7.68
N GLU A 97 -13.30 -1.58 6.66
CA GLU A 97 -13.75 -0.19 6.51
C GLU A 97 -14.97 -0.06 5.57
N GLU A 98 -15.67 -1.18 5.30
CA GLU A 98 -16.91 -1.27 4.53
C GLU A 98 -16.89 -0.49 3.19
N SER A 99 -15.74 -0.50 2.51
CA SER A 99 -15.52 0.28 1.28
C SER A 99 -16.10 -0.39 0.04
N GLY A 100 -16.53 -1.64 0.15
CA GLY A 100 -17.09 -2.47 -0.92
C GLY A 100 -16.05 -3.07 -1.87
N ALA A 101 -15.03 -2.30 -2.28
CA ALA A 101 -13.95 -2.75 -3.14
C ALA A 101 -12.63 -2.02 -2.83
N ILE A 102 -11.48 -2.60 -3.22
CA ILE A 102 -10.17 -1.96 -3.03
C ILE A 102 -10.12 -0.61 -3.77
N ALA A 103 -10.78 -0.50 -4.92
CA ALA A 103 -10.81 0.73 -5.72
C ALA A 103 -11.42 1.93 -4.97
N ASN A 104 -12.30 1.68 -4.00
CA ASN A 104 -13.00 2.71 -3.23
C ASN A 104 -12.24 3.15 -1.98
N LEU A 105 -11.15 2.47 -1.60
CA LEU A 105 -10.39 2.82 -0.42
C LEU A 105 -9.83 4.24 -0.51
N THR A 106 -10.01 4.99 0.57
CA THR A 106 -9.42 6.32 0.75
C THR A 106 -8.14 6.24 1.59
N THR A 107 -7.28 7.24 1.45
CA THR A 107 -6.07 7.38 2.27
C THR A 107 -6.39 7.35 3.77
N ALA A 108 -7.44 8.06 4.18
CA ALA A 108 -7.87 8.12 5.57
C ALA A 108 -8.28 6.75 6.12
N GLN A 109 -9.04 5.95 5.35
CA GLN A 109 -9.45 4.61 5.76
C GLN A 109 -8.26 3.66 5.94
N VAL A 110 -7.26 3.73 5.05
CA VAL A 110 -6.04 2.92 5.19
C VAL A 110 -5.29 3.30 6.47
N ILE A 111 -5.07 4.59 6.72
CA ILE A 111 -4.37 5.06 7.92
C ILE A 111 -5.12 4.65 9.19
N GLN A 112 -6.43 4.91 9.23
CA GLN A 112 -7.28 4.62 10.37
C GLN A 112 -7.31 3.11 10.69
N TRP A 113 -7.35 2.25 9.67
CA TRP A 113 -7.31 0.81 9.87
C TRP A 113 -6.00 0.37 10.52
N PHE A 114 -4.85 0.89 10.06
CA PHE A 114 -3.55 0.58 10.65
C PHE A 114 -3.43 1.06 12.09
N GLU A 115 -4.04 2.20 12.45
CA GLU A 115 -4.09 2.67 13.84
C GLU A 115 -4.94 1.74 14.73
N LYS A 116 -6.11 1.31 14.26
CA LYS A 116 -6.95 0.33 14.96
C LYS A 116 -6.19 -0.99 15.16
N ASP A 117 -5.56 -1.50 14.11
CA ASP A 117 -4.82 -2.76 14.10
C ASP A 117 -3.58 -2.70 15.01
N ALA A 118 -2.85 -1.58 15.02
CA ALA A 118 -1.74 -1.35 15.94
C ALA A 118 -2.20 -1.33 17.41
N LYS A 119 -3.32 -0.65 17.70
CA LYS A 119 -3.90 -0.62 19.04
C LYS A 119 -4.32 -2.01 19.52
N LEU A 120 -4.99 -2.79 18.66
CA LEU A 120 -5.38 -4.17 18.98
C LEU A 120 -4.17 -5.07 19.27
N ARG A 121 -3.08 -4.95 18.49
CA ARG A 121 -1.83 -5.68 18.77
C ARG A 121 -1.23 -5.32 20.12
N LEU A 122 -1.24 -4.03 20.47
CA LEU A 122 -0.76 -3.57 21.77
C LEU A 122 -1.59 -4.17 22.92
N GLU A 123 -2.91 -4.12 22.81
CA GLU A 123 -3.83 -4.69 23.81
C GLU A 123 -3.66 -6.22 23.97
N GLN A 124 -3.45 -6.94 22.88
CA GLN A 124 -3.19 -8.39 22.88
C GLN A 124 -1.80 -8.74 23.42
N SER A 125 -0.79 -7.90 23.18
CA SER A 125 0.56 -8.08 23.72
C SER A 125 0.68 -7.66 25.20
N GLY A 126 -0.20 -6.77 25.67
CA GLY A 126 -0.24 -6.24 27.03
C GLY A 126 -1.10 -7.06 28.00
N ASN A 127 -1.80 -8.10 27.53
CA ASN A 127 -2.56 -9.03 28.37
C ASN A 127 -1.86 -10.40 28.43
N PRO A 128 -0.85 -10.59 29.31
CA PRO A 128 -0.53 -11.95 29.72
C PRO A 128 -1.75 -12.43 30.51
N GLY A 129 -2.36 -13.54 30.11
CA GLY A 129 -3.57 -14.01 30.79
C GLY A 129 -3.38 -14.15 32.30
N SER A 130 -4.42 -13.70 33.03
CA SER A 130 -4.79 -14.07 34.41
C SER A 130 -3.89 -13.61 35.56
#